data_AF-A0A392RHK2-F1
#
_entry.id   AF-A0A392RHK2-F1
#
_cell.length_a   1.000
_cell.length_b   1.000
_cell.length_c   1.000
_cell.angle_alpha   90.00
_cell.angle_beta   90.00
_cell.angle_gamma   90.00
#
_symmetry.space_group_name_H-M   'P 1'
#
loop_
_entity.id
_entity.type
_entity.pdbx_description
1 polymer ?
#
loop_
_entity_poly.entity_id
_entity_poly.type
_entity_poly.pdbx_seq_one_letter_code
_entity_poly.pdbx_strand_id
1 'polypeptide(L)'
;MPKLRHLSMSGNLLTNVGLDAILEGCLLLESLYLQNCFHLDLSGSLEKRCRDQIKDLTLPTVIDENCDDEDNDSFYLDSPIENEA
;
A
#
# COMPACT_ATOMS: atom_id res chain seq x y z
N MET A 1 -16.25 -4.84 11.59
CA MET A 1 -17.13 -5.29 10.48
C MET A 1 -16.74 -6.72 10.14
N PRO A 2 -17.43 -7.74 10.66
CA PRO A 2 -16.84 -9.08 10.78
C PRO A 2 -16.71 -9.85 9.45
N LYS A 3 -17.20 -9.31 8.32
CA LYS A 3 -17.15 -9.96 7.00
C LYS A 3 -16.34 -9.20 5.96
N LEU A 4 -15.71 -8.09 6.34
CA LEU A 4 -14.93 -7.29 5.40
C LEU A 4 -13.63 -8.04 5.08
N ARG A 5 -13.47 -8.43 3.80
CA ARG A 5 -12.30 -9.18 3.32
C ARG A 5 -11.37 -8.34 2.46
N HIS A 6 -11.89 -7.31 1.82
CA HIS A 6 -11.13 -6.45 0.92
C HIS A 6 -11.43 -5.00 1.28
N LEU A 7 -10.39 -4.23 1.55
CA LEU A 7 -10.50 -2.79 1.81
C LEU A 7 -9.55 -2.06 0.87
N SER A 8 -10.08 -1.12 0.10
CA SER A 8 -9.28 -0.25 -0.77
C SER A 8 -9.58 1.21 -0.46
N MET A 9 -8.52 1.97 -0.23
CA MET A 9 -8.59 3.40 0.08
C MET A 9 -7.44 4.10 -0.65
N SER A 10 -7.76 5.22 -1.29
CA SER A 10 -6.79 6.10 -1.92
C SER A 10 -6.97 7.53 -1.41
N GLY A 11 -5.87 8.24 -1.15
CA GLY A 11 -5.89 9.66 -0.78
C GLY A 11 -6.59 9.96 0.55
N ASN A 12 -6.64 8.97 1.45
CA ASN A 12 -7.31 9.11 2.74
C ASN A 12 -6.35 9.67 3.80
N LEU A 13 -6.90 10.38 4.79
CA LEU A 13 -6.18 10.87 5.97
C LEU A 13 -5.98 9.76 7.02
N LEU A 14 -5.80 8.51 6.60
CA LEU A 14 -5.65 7.38 7.50
C LEU A 14 -4.35 7.53 8.30
N THR A 15 -4.45 7.36 9.61
CA THR A 15 -3.31 7.39 10.54
C THR A 15 -2.98 5.98 11.03
N ASN A 16 -1.80 5.81 11.63
CA ASN A 16 -1.39 4.52 12.20
C ASN A 16 -2.40 3.95 13.19
N VAL A 17 -2.99 4.81 14.04
CA VAL A 17 -4.04 4.42 14.98
C VAL A 17 -5.29 3.92 14.26
N GLY A 18 -5.68 4.59 13.18
CA GLY A 18 -6.81 4.16 12.35
C GLY A 18 -6.56 2.82 11.67
N LEU A 19 -5.34 2.62 11.15
CA LEU A 19 -4.93 1.35 10.55
C LEU A 19 -4.93 0.21 11.56
N ASP A 20 -4.39 0.43 12.76
CA ASP A 20 -4.45 -0.58 13.84
C ASP A 20 -5.89 -0.93 14.22
N ALA A 21 -6.77 0.07 14.33
CA ALA A 21 -8.19 -0.18 14.61
C ALA A 21 -8.88 -1.00 13.51
N ILE A 22 -8.47 -0.84 12.25
CA ILE A 22 -8.95 -1.68 11.14
C ILE A 22 -8.46 -3.11 11.29
N LEU A 23 -7.16 -3.31 11.56
CA LEU A 23 -6.57 -4.63 11.76
C LEU A 23 -7.23 -5.38 12.93
N GLU A 24 -7.56 -4.68 14.02
CA GLU A 24 -8.25 -5.27 15.18
C GLU A 24 -9.74 -5.52 14.93
N GLY A 25 -10.40 -4.62 14.21
CA GLY A 25 -11.85 -4.68 13.95
C GLY A 25 -12.25 -5.58 12.77
N CYS A 26 -11.28 -6.00 11.95
CA CYS A 26 -11.48 -6.74 10.70
C CYS A 26 -10.57 -7.99 10.63
N LEU A 27 -10.81 -8.96 11.51
CA LEU A 27 -10.04 -10.21 11.59
C LEU A 27 -10.07 -11.09 10.33
N LEU A 28 -10.99 -10.84 9.39
CA LEU A 28 -11.11 -11.57 8.12
C LEU A 28 -10.59 -10.77 6.92
N LEU A 29 -9.89 -9.66 7.16
CA LEU A 29 -9.36 -8.84 6.08
C LEU A 29 -8.24 -9.61 5.37
N GLU A 30 -8.45 -9.92 4.09
CA GLU A 30 -7.51 -10.66 3.24
C GLU A 30 -6.70 -9.72 2.37
N SER A 31 -7.30 -8.61 1.93
CA SER A 31 -6.66 -7.64 1.05
C SER A 31 -6.84 -6.22 1.57
N LEU A 32 -5.74 -5.46 1.60
CA LEU A 32 -5.71 -4.08 2.03
C LEU A 32 -4.90 -3.25 1.03
N TYR A 33 -5.57 -2.31 0.38
CA TYR A 33 -4.98 -1.42 -0.61
C TYR A 33 -4.98 0.00 -0.06
N LEU A 34 -3.79 0.54 0.18
CA LEU A 34 -3.59 1.89 0.71
C LEU A 34 -2.74 2.66 -0.29
N GLN A 35 -3.39 3.45 -1.15
CA GLN A 35 -2.66 4.33 -2.07
C GLN A 35 -2.73 5.79 -1.64
N ASN A 36 -1.68 6.56 -1.89
CA ASN A 36 -1.63 8.00 -1.57
C ASN A 36 -2.04 8.33 -0.10
N CYS A 37 -1.85 7.39 0.84
CA CYS A 37 -2.14 7.59 2.25
C CYS A 37 -0.88 8.08 2.97
N PHE A 38 -0.54 9.35 2.75
CA PHE A 38 0.74 9.95 3.17
C PHE A 38 0.89 10.17 4.68
N HIS A 39 -0.19 10.01 5.45
CA HIS A 39 -0.18 10.16 6.91
C HIS A 39 0.12 8.85 7.66
N LEU A 40 0.35 7.76 6.91
CA LEU A 40 0.75 6.49 7.48
C LEU A 40 2.27 6.41 7.56
N ASP A 41 2.76 6.18 8.77
CA ASP A 41 4.13 5.73 8.99
C ASP A 41 4.09 4.20 9.17
N LEU A 42 4.41 3.50 8.09
CA LEU A 42 4.47 2.06 8.03
C LEU A 42 5.85 1.52 8.43
N SER A 43 6.67 2.28 9.15
CA SER A 43 7.94 1.75 9.63
C SER A 43 7.77 0.73 10.77
N GLY A 44 8.62 -0.30 10.77
CA GLY A 44 8.79 -1.22 11.90
C GLY A 44 7.61 -2.18 12.14
N SER A 45 6.99 -2.07 13.32
CA SER A 45 6.07 -3.11 13.81
C SER A 45 4.71 -3.13 13.11
N LEU A 46 4.23 -1.97 12.63
CA LEU A 46 2.92 -1.85 12.00
C LEU A 46 2.90 -2.52 10.63
N GLU A 47 3.95 -2.33 9.84
CA GLU A 47 4.11 -3.00 8.55
C GLU A 47 4.27 -4.51 8.69
N LYS A 48 5.06 -4.95 9.67
CA LYS A 48 5.17 -6.39 9.98
C LYS A 48 3.80 -6.98 10.32
N ARG A 49 3.03 -6.29 11.17
CA ARG A 49 1.67 -6.70 11.56
C ARG A 49 0.72 -6.74 10.36
N CYS A 50 0.83 -5.81 9.43
CA CYS A 50 0.06 -5.81 8.19
C CYS A 50 0.43 -7.01 7.31
N ARG A 51 1.72 -7.28 7.10
CA ARG A 51 2.18 -8.43 6.29
C ARG A 51 1.85 -9.79 6.91
N ASP A 52 1.81 -9.87 8.24
CA ASP A 52 1.48 -11.12 8.94
C ASP A 52 -0.03 -11.45 8.86
N GLN A 53 -0.90 -10.43 8.80
CA GLN A 53 -2.36 -10.62 8.80
C GLN A 53 -3.00 -10.53 7.41
N ILE A 54 -2.46 -9.68 6.52
CA ILE A 54 -3.04 -9.38 5.22
C ILE A 54 -2.27 -10.14 4.14
N LYS A 55 -2.99 -10.86 3.27
CA LYS A 55 -2.40 -11.61 2.16
C LYS A 55 -2.00 -10.68 1.02
N ASP A 56 -2.92 -9.81 0.61
CA ASP A 56 -2.70 -8.86 -0.48
C ASP A 56 -2.61 -7.44 0.08
N LEU A 57 -1.39 -7.01 0.38
CA LEU A 57 -1.12 -5.69 0.95
C LEU A 57 -0.51 -4.78 -0.12
N THR A 58 -1.12 -3.62 -0.35
CA THR A 58 -0.49 -2.51 -1.09
C THR A 58 -0.26 -1.35 -0.14
N LEU A 59 1.01 -0.96 -0.01
CA LEU A 59 1.43 0.16 0.80
C LEU A 59 1.29 1.48 0.03
N PRO A 60 1.20 2.63 0.73
CA PRO A 60 1.19 3.94 0.10
C PRO A 60 2.44 4.13 -0.73
N THR A 61 2.29 4.60 -1.96
CA THR A 61 3.43 5.10 -2.73
C THR A 61 4.05 6.29 -1.99
N VAL A 62 5.17 6.03 -1.32
CA VAL A 62 6.13 7.06 -0.94
C VAL A 62 6.81 7.50 -2.23
N ILE A 63 6.66 8.77 -2.60
CA ILE A 63 7.47 9.36 -3.64
C ILE A 63 8.83 9.55 -2.98
N ASP A 64 9.76 8.62 -3.23
CA ASP A 64 11.15 8.85 -2.84
C ASP A 64 11.69 9.93 -3.79
N GLU A 65 11.79 11.15 -3.27
CA GLU A 65 12.27 12.32 -4.02
C GLU A 65 13.79 12.26 -4.25
N ASN A 66 14.47 11.20 -3.77
CA ASN A 66 15.93 11.04 -3.77
C ASN A 66 16.39 9.61 -4.13
N CYS A 67 15.94 9.06 -5.26
CA CYS A 67 16.58 7.87 -5.83
C CYS A 67 17.95 8.21 -6.48
N ASP A 68 18.94 8.53 -5.65
CA ASP A 68 20.36 8.61 -6.00
C ASP A 68 21.08 7.35 -5.47
N ASP A 69 20.70 6.17 -5.96
CA ASP A 69 21.53 4.97 -5.85
C ASP A 69 21.47 4.22 -7.18
N GLU A 70 22.62 4.14 -7.85
CA GLU A 70 22.83 3.38 -9.07
C GLU A 70 22.63 1.87 -8.80
N ASP A 71 22.17 1.16 -9.84
CA ASP A 71 22.03 -0.30 -10.00
C ASP A 71 20.76 -1.01 -9.46
N ASN A 72 19.82 -1.22 -10.40
CA ASN A 72 19.40 -2.54 -10.91
C ASN A 72 17.91 -2.96 -10.78
N ASP A 73 17.39 -3.37 -11.95
CA ASP A 73 16.17 -4.12 -12.28
C ASP A 73 14.78 -3.44 -12.26
N SER A 74 14.48 -2.77 -13.37
CA SER A 74 13.39 -3.10 -14.30
C SER A 74 12.12 -3.75 -13.70
N PHE A 75 11.02 -3.00 -13.69
CA PHE A 75 9.75 -3.53 -14.22
C PHE A 75 9.06 -2.49 -15.11
N TYR A 76 9.17 -2.75 -16.41
CA TYR A 76 8.46 -2.07 -17.49
C TYR A 76 6.96 -1.91 -17.21
N LEU A 77 6.43 -0.71 -17.42
CA LEU A 77 5.23 -0.54 -18.25
C LEU A 77 5.63 0.29 -19.46
N ASP A 78 6.24 -0.39 -20.44
CA ASP A 78 6.18 0.04 -21.83
C ASP A 78 4.71 -0.04 -22.26
N SER A 79 4.12 1.07 -22.66
CA SER A 79 2.97 1.03 -23.56
C SER A 79 3.43 1.69 -24.86
N PRO A 80 3.43 0.96 -25.99
CA PRO A 80 3.89 1.50 -27.25
C PRO A 80 2.94 2.63 -27.68
N ILE A 81 3.51 3.82 -27.90
CA ILE A 81 2.83 4.86 -28.67
C ILE A 81 2.90 4.42 -30.13
N GLU A 82 1.86 3.73 -30.60
CA GLU A 82 1.60 3.63 -32.04
C GLU A 82 1.28 5.03 -32.56
N ASN A 83 2.29 5.73 -33.07
CA ASN A 83 2.08 6.84 -34.00
C ASN A 83 2.03 6.26 -35.41
N GLU A 84 0.82 6.15 -35.94
CA GLU A 84 0.60 6.02 -37.38
C GLU A 84 1.10 7.28 -38.09
N ALA A 85 1.88 7.09 -39.16
CA ALA A 85 2.19 8.08 -40.18
C ALA A 85 1.98 7.45 -41.56
#